data_AF-A0A382F814-F1
#
_entry.id   AF-A0A382F814-F1
#
_cell.length_a   1.000
_cell.length_b   1.000
_cell.length_c   1.000
_cell.angle_alpha   90.00
_cell.angle_beta   90.00
_cell.angle_gamma   90.00
#
_symmetry.space_group_name_H-M   'P 1'
#
loop_
_entity.id
_entity.type
_entity.pdbx_description
1 polymer ?
#
loop_
_entity_poly.entity_id
_entity_poly.type
_entity_poly.pdbx_seq_one_letter_code
_entity_poly.pdbx_strand_id
1 'polypeptide(L)'
;MYKKSNIDLLVVSCDSYSDVWNTFFSFFFHYWNDCPLDIYLLSNEKSYDQSRVNTIKVGRDISWSDNLLNGIDQLKKDYIFLLFEDLLLNQKVSTTYFNRLSKWIDNHNPNYLRLCISHKPKYFDDLVGRIPNKTPYKTSTMPCIWKRSTLKKILNKNESAWDFEIKGSKRAYEFDEFY
;
A
#
# COMPACT_ATOMS: atom_id res chain seq x y z
N MET A 1 -4.18 -13.44 -22.91
CA MET A 1 -4.96 -13.09 -21.71
C MET A 1 -4.01 -12.49 -20.69
N TYR A 2 -4.22 -11.23 -20.26
CA TYR A 2 -3.41 -10.65 -19.20
C TYR A 2 -3.74 -11.37 -17.88
N LYS A 3 -2.75 -12.00 -17.27
CA LYS A 3 -2.90 -12.60 -15.92
C LYS A 3 -3.26 -11.45 -14.96
N LYS A 4 -4.34 -11.61 -14.20
CA LYS A 4 -4.75 -10.62 -13.20
C LYS A 4 -3.60 -10.47 -12.19
N SER A 5 -3.18 -9.23 -11.89
CA SER A 5 -2.08 -8.96 -10.96
C SER A 5 -2.38 -9.54 -9.58
N ASN A 6 -1.38 -10.10 -8.89
CA ASN A 6 -1.46 -10.58 -7.50
C ASN A 6 -1.37 -9.44 -6.46
N ILE A 7 -1.77 -8.23 -6.84
CA ILE A 7 -1.72 -7.02 -6.01
C ILE A 7 -3.12 -6.42 -5.92
N ASP A 8 -3.59 -6.13 -4.71
CA ASP A 8 -4.78 -5.31 -4.45
C ASP A 8 -4.32 -3.88 -4.13
N LEU A 9 -5.03 -2.86 -4.64
CA LEU A 9 -4.80 -1.48 -4.22
C LEU A 9 -5.67 -1.18 -3.00
N LEU A 10 -5.05 -0.74 -1.91
CA LEU A 10 -5.73 -0.32 -0.71
C LEU A 10 -5.40 1.15 -0.43
N VAL A 11 -6.41 2.01 -0.54
CA VAL A 11 -6.36 3.39 -0.08
C VAL A 11 -6.81 3.39 1.38
N VAL A 12 -5.90 3.70 2.29
CA VAL A 12 -6.16 3.73 3.73
C VAL A 12 -6.65 5.11 4.13
N SER A 13 -7.90 5.21 4.60
CA SER A 13 -8.50 6.46 5.07
C SER A 13 -9.40 6.17 6.29
N CYS A 14 -10.21 7.15 6.69
CA CYS A 14 -11.24 7.04 7.73
C CYS A 14 -12.41 7.97 7.43
N ASP A 15 -13.53 7.81 8.14
CA ASP A 15 -14.76 8.56 7.87
C ASP A 15 -14.61 10.08 8.02
N SER A 16 -13.64 10.53 8.81
CA SER A 16 -13.35 11.96 9.02
C SER A 16 -12.77 12.62 7.77
N TYR A 17 -12.17 11.85 6.86
CA TYR A 17 -11.62 12.33 5.59
C TYR A 17 -12.54 12.02 4.39
N SER A 18 -13.82 11.71 4.65
CA SER A 18 -14.76 11.31 3.59
C SER A 18 -15.02 12.39 2.53
N ASP A 19 -14.80 13.64 2.89
CA ASP A 19 -14.93 14.81 2.02
C ASP A 19 -13.86 14.87 0.92
N VAL A 20 -12.69 14.27 1.13
CA VAL A 20 -11.59 14.29 0.14
C VAL A 20 -11.56 13.04 -0.76
N TRP A 21 -12.30 11.98 -0.44
CA TRP A 21 -12.28 10.73 -1.22
C TRP A 21 -12.62 10.93 -2.70
N ASN A 22 -13.64 11.73 -2.98
CA ASN A 22 -14.04 12.00 -4.36
C ASN A 22 -12.92 12.72 -5.13
N THR A 23 -12.25 13.67 -4.49
CA THR A 23 -11.10 14.39 -5.06
C THR A 23 -9.96 13.43 -5.33
N PHE A 24 -9.58 12.60 -4.34
CA PHE A 24 -8.54 11.58 -4.49
C PHE A 24 -8.80 10.66 -5.68
N PHE A 25 -9.99 10.03 -5.73
CA PHE A 25 -10.29 9.07 -6.79
C PHE A 25 -10.47 9.73 -8.15
N SER A 26 -10.93 10.98 -8.21
CA SER A 26 -10.98 11.75 -9.47
C SER A 26 -9.58 11.94 -10.06
N PHE A 27 -8.61 12.37 -9.24
CA PHE A 27 -7.22 12.49 -9.67
C PHE A 27 -6.60 11.13 -9.99
N PHE A 28 -6.87 10.12 -9.16
CA PHE A 28 -6.39 8.76 -9.38
C PHE A 28 -6.81 8.22 -10.74
N PHE A 29 -8.12 8.29 -11.07
CA PHE A 29 -8.63 7.79 -12.35
C PHE A 29 -8.28 8.69 -13.53
N HIS A 30 -8.08 9.99 -13.32
CA HIS A 30 -7.56 10.87 -14.36
C HIS A 30 -6.14 10.45 -14.80
N TYR A 31 -5.26 10.15 -13.83
CA TYR A 31 -3.86 9.83 -14.10
C TYR A 31 -3.57 8.33 -14.28
N TRP A 32 -4.48 7.45 -13.88
CA TRP A 32 -4.31 6.00 -14.03
C TRP A 32 -5.62 5.29 -14.38
N ASN A 33 -6.28 5.77 -15.43
CA ASN A 33 -7.57 5.24 -15.88
C ASN A 33 -7.52 3.73 -16.22
N ASP A 34 -6.38 3.25 -16.72
CA ASP A 34 -6.13 1.85 -17.11
C ASP A 34 -5.50 1.01 -15.97
N CYS A 35 -5.66 1.44 -14.71
CA CYS A 35 -5.17 0.68 -13.55
C CYS A 35 -5.71 -0.77 -13.55
N PRO A 36 -4.83 -1.79 -13.52
CA PRO A 36 -5.22 -3.20 -13.62
C PRO A 36 -5.62 -3.84 -12.28
N LEU A 37 -5.61 -3.07 -11.19
CA LEU A 37 -5.78 -3.56 -9.83
C LEU A 37 -7.26 -3.57 -9.42
N ASP A 38 -7.60 -4.47 -8.51
CA ASP A 38 -8.85 -4.35 -7.77
C ASP A 38 -8.62 -3.27 -6.70
N ILE A 39 -9.49 -2.26 -6.67
CA ILE A 39 -9.30 -1.04 -5.87
C ILE A 39 -10.21 -1.10 -4.66
N TYR A 40 -9.63 -0.84 -3.50
CA TYR A 40 -10.30 -0.82 -2.21
C TYR A 40 -10.06 0.51 -1.49
N LEU A 41 -11.10 1.00 -0.84
CA LEU A 41 -11.02 2.11 0.12
C LEU A 41 -11.28 1.54 1.51
N LEU A 42 -10.36 1.73 2.44
CA LEU A 42 -10.59 1.45 3.84
C LEU A 42 -11.28 2.66 4.49
N SER A 43 -12.42 2.41 5.14
CA SER A 43 -13.18 3.40 5.91
C SER A 43 -13.75 2.77 7.19
N ASN A 44 -14.40 3.56 8.03
CA ASN A 44 -15.02 3.06 9.26
C ASN A 44 -16.43 2.54 8.96
N GLU A 45 -17.41 3.44 8.89
CA GLU A 45 -18.83 3.11 8.70
C GLU A 45 -19.39 3.66 7.39
N LYS A 46 -18.80 4.72 6.85
CA LYS A 46 -19.23 5.32 5.57
C LYS A 46 -18.82 4.47 4.37
N SER A 47 -19.67 4.46 3.35
CA SER A 47 -19.35 3.94 2.02
C SER A 47 -18.93 5.06 1.07
N TYR A 48 -18.18 4.71 0.03
CA TYR A 48 -17.88 5.59 -1.08
C TYR A 48 -18.45 4.99 -2.37
N ASP A 49 -19.48 5.63 -2.90
CA ASP A 49 -20.25 5.11 -4.03
C ASP A 49 -19.54 5.42 -5.36
N GLN A 50 -18.52 4.63 -5.68
CA GLN A 50 -17.84 4.66 -6.97
C GLN A 50 -17.70 3.24 -7.52
N SER A 51 -18.23 3.01 -8.72
CA SER A 51 -18.32 1.69 -9.38
C SER A 51 -17.00 0.91 -9.46
N ARG A 52 -15.86 1.61 -9.50
CA ARG A 52 -14.52 1.02 -9.61
C ARG A 52 -13.84 0.77 -8.26
N VAL A 53 -14.46 1.19 -7.15
CA VAL A 53 -13.87 1.17 -5.81
C VAL A 53 -14.75 0.34 -4.88
N ASN A 54 -14.15 -0.62 -4.18
CA ASN A 54 -14.84 -1.41 -3.17
C ASN A 54 -14.52 -0.82 -1.79
N THR A 55 -15.54 -0.33 -1.07
CA THR A 55 -15.33 0.15 0.30
C THR A 55 -15.25 -1.01 1.29
N ILE A 56 -14.14 -1.09 2.03
CA ILE A 56 -13.95 -1.97 3.17
C ILE A 56 -14.26 -1.17 4.44
N LYS A 57 -15.37 -1.52 5.09
CA LYS A 57 -15.80 -0.91 6.35
C LYS A 57 -15.25 -1.73 7.51
N VAL A 58 -14.37 -1.12 8.30
CA VAL A 58 -13.76 -1.80 9.46
C VAL A 58 -14.53 -1.56 10.76
N GLY A 59 -15.61 -0.79 10.70
CA GLY A 59 -16.42 -0.41 11.85
C GLY A 59 -15.79 0.72 12.65
N ARG A 60 -16.11 0.77 13.94
CA ARG A 60 -15.59 1.76 14.90
C ARG A 60 -14.07 1.97 14.76
N ASP A 61 -13.67 3.23 14.68
CA ASP A 61 -12.26 3.64 14.69
C ASP A 61 -11.59 3.31 16.04
N ILE A 62 -10.51 2.52 15.99
CA ILE A 62 -9.72 2.12 17.17
C ILE A 62 -8.32 2.74 17.09
N SER A 63 -7.58 2.38 16.05
CA SER A 63 -6.27 2.93 15.73
C SER A 63 -5.97 2.66 14.26
N TRP A 64 -4.99 3.36 13.69
CA TRP A 64 -4.58 3.14 12.31
C TRP A 64 -4.19 1.68 12.05
N SER A 65 -3.42 1.06 12.95
CA SER A 65 -2.98 -0.31 12.79
C SER A 65 -4.09 -1.35 13.01
N ASP A 66 -5.00 -1.13 13.96
CA ASP A 66 -6.17 -2.01 14.16
C ASP A 66 -7.09 -1.98 12.94
N ASN A 67 -7.37 -0.78 12.44
CA ASN A 67 -8.19 -0.59 11.25
C ASN A 67 -7.54 -1.26 10.04
N LEU A 68 -6.23 -1.03 9.82
CA LEU A 68 -5.50 -1.64 8.71
C LEU A 68 -5.48 -3.17 8.83
N LEU A 69 -5.24 -3.74 10.02
CA LEU A 69 -5.32 -5.19 10.24
C LEU A 69 -6.69 -5.77 9.87
N ASN A 70 -7.77 -5.11 10.26
CA ASN A 70 -9.13 -5.53 9.91
C ASN A 70 -9.41 -5.41 8.41
N GLY A 71 -8.85 -4.39 7.76
CA GLY A 71 -9.02 -4.16 6.33
C GLY A 71 -8.28 -5.16 5.46
N ILE A 72 -7.01 -5.46 5.77
CA ILE A 72 -6.19 -6.37 4.96
C ILE A 72 -6.66 -7.83 5.00
N ASP A 73 -7.41 -8.21 6.04
CA ASP A 73 -8.03 -9.54 6.14
C ASP A 73 -9.19 -9.74 5.17
N GLN A 74 -9.76 -8.66 4.63
CA GLN A 74 -10.83 -8.69 3.65
C GLN A 74 -10.31 -8.67 2.20
N LEU A 75 -9.02 -8.40 2.01
CA LEU A 75 -8.36 -8.46 0.70
C LEU A 75 -8.14 -9.91 0.26
N LYS A 76 -7.99 -10.12 -1.05
CA LYS A 76 -7.91 -11.48 -1.61
C LYS A 76 -6.50 -11.85 -2.02
N LYS A 77 -5.70 -10.88 -2.44
CA LYS A 77 -4.39 -11.14 -3.04
C LYS A 77 -3.27 -11.13 -2.01
N ASP A 78 -2.11 -11.64 -2.42
CA ASP A 78 -0.97 -11.78 -1.52
C ASP A 78 -0.26 -10.46 -1.27
N TYR A 79 -0.37 -9.51 -2.20
CA TYR A 79 0.27 -8.21 -2.13
C TYR A 79 -0.74 -7.08 -2.07
N ILE A 80 -0.34 -6.01 -1.39
CA ILE A 80 -1.15 -4.81 -1.17
C ILE A 80 -0.32 -3.61 -1.60
N PHE A 81 -0.77 -2.90 -2.63
CA PHE A 81 -0.31 -1.54 -2.89
C PHE A 81 -1.03 -0.62 -1.91
N LEU A 82 -0.30 -0.08 -0.93
CA LEU A 82 -0.80 0.84 0.08
C LEU A 82 -0.67 2.29 -0.40
N LEU A 83 -1.77 3.04 -0.34
CA LEU A 83 -1.84 4.50 -0.55
C LEU A 83 -2.66 5.16 0.57
N PHE A 84 -2.53 6.48 0.69
CA PHE A 84 -3.36 7.33 1.53
C PHE A 84 -4.14 8.30 0.62
N GLU A 85 -5.29 8.77 1.08
CA GLU A 85 -6.19 9.67 0.38
C GLU A 85 -5.61 11.08 0.14
N ASP A 86 -4.55 11.45 0.84
CA ASP A 86 -3.85 12.73 0.70
C ASP A 86 -2.70 12.68 -0.35
N LEU A 87 -2.44 11.51 -0.94
CA LEU A 87 -1.42 11.30 -1.96
C LEU A 87 -1.98 11.40 -3.38
N LEU A 88 -2.33 12.64 -3.78
CA LEU A 88 -2.88 12.90 -5.12
C LEU A 88 -1.85 12.64 -6.22
N LEU A 89 -2.22 11.80 -7.19
CA LEU A 89 -1.45 11.67 -8.44
C LEU A 89 -1.48 13.01 -9.19
N ASN A 90 -0.34 13.42 -9.75
CA ASN A 90 -0.20 14.64 -10.54
C ASN A 90 0.31 14.40 -11.96
N GLN A 91 0.55 13.14 -12.32
CA GLN A 91 1.05 12.73 -13.63
C GLN A 91 0.60 11.30 -13.96
N LYS A 92 0.54 11.00 -15.26
CA LYS A 92 0.09 9.68 -15.74
C LYS A 92 0.97 8.56 -15.20
N VAL A 93 0.35 7.52 -14.64
CA VAL A 93 1.05 6.31 -14.20
C VAL A 93 1.26 5.39 -15.40
N SER A 94 2.49 4.90 -15.57
CA SER A 94 2.81 3.95 -16.64
C SER A 94 2.39 2.53 -16.24
N THR A 95 1.26 2.07 -16.77
CA THR A 95 0.79 0.67 -16.59
C THR A 95 1.82 -0.35 -17.08
N THR A 96 2.58 -0.04 -18.14
CA THR A 96 3.68 -0.88 -18.62
C THR A 96 4.78 -1.02 -17.57
N TYR A 97 5.18 0.08 -16.92
CA TYR A 97 6.19 0.05 -15.86
C TYR A 97 5.65 -0.68 -14.62
N PHE A 98 4.41 -0.42 -14.23
CA PHE A 98 3.75 -1.13 -13.13
C PHE A 98 3.69 -2.64 -13.37
N ASN A 99 3.36 -3.08 -14.59
CA ASN A 99 3.33 -4.51 -14.93
C ASN A 99 4.72 -5.16 -14.85
N ARG A 100 5.80 -4.42 -15.14
CA ARG A 100 7.16 -4.89 -14.91
C ARG A 100 7.43 -5.10 -13.42
N LEU A 101 7.02 -4.16 -12.56
CA LEU A 101 7.14 -4.31 -11.10
C LEU A 101 6.29 -5.47 -10.58
N SER A 102 5.04 -5.62 -11.05
CA SER A 102 4.17 -6.73 -10.65
C SER A 102 4.78 -8.09 -11.03
N LYS A 103 5.38 -8.21 -12.22
CA LYS A 103 6.09 -9.43 -12.63
C LYS A 103 7.34 -9.66 -11.79
N TRP A 104 8.05 -8.59 -11.44
CA TRP A 104 9.22 -8.67 -10.56
C TRP A 104 8.84 -9.19 -9.17
N ILE A 105 7.73 -8.71 -8.60
CA ILE A 105 7.17 -9.19 -7.33
C ILE A 105 6.82 -10.68 -7.41
N ASP A 106 6.15 -11.11 -8.47
CA ASP A 106 5.80 -12.53 -8.67
C ASP A 106 7.05 -13.43 -8.72
N ASN A 107 8.15 -12.94 -9.29
CA ASN A 107 9.39 -13.70 -9.46
C ASN A 107 10.29 -13.72 -8.22
N HIS A 108 10.32 -12.63 -7.45
CA HIS A 108 11.26 -12.46 -6.33
C HIS A 108 10.59 -12.60 -4.96
N ASN A 109 9.26 -12.52 -4.90
CA ASN A 109 8.47 -12.69 -3.69
C ASN A 109 8.91 -11.77 -2.51
N PRO A 110 9.10 -10.46 -2.74
CA PRO A 110 9.60 -9.53 -1.74
C PRO A 110 8.66 -9.40 -0.54
N ASN A 111 9.19 -8.97 0.61
CA ASN A 111 8.33 -8.63 1.75
C ASN A 111 7.74 -7.22 1.63
N TYR A 112 8.50 -6.31 1.01
CA TYR A 112 8.17 -4.91 0.86
C TYR A 112 8.90 -4.31 -0.33
N LEU A 113 8.20 -3.46 -1.08
CA LEU A 113 8.75 -2.66 -2.15
C LEU A 113 8.32 -1.19 -1.98
N ARG A 114 9.29 -0.30 -1.79
CA ARG A 114 9.08 1.14 -1.67
C ARG A 114 9.00 1.78 -3.05
N LEU A 115 8.00 2.62 -3.29
CA LEU A 115 7.85 3.34 -4.55
C LEU A 115 8.26 4.81 -4.46
N CYS A 116 8.41 5.33 -3.24
CA CYS A 116 8.93 6.67 -2.99
C CYS A 116 10.26 6.61 -2.25
N ILE A 117 11.37 6.84 -2.95
CA ILE A 117 12.71 6.78 -2.37
C ILE A 117 13.02 8.03 -1.52
N SER A 118 13.23 7.85 -0.22
CA SER A 118 13.78 8.90 0.65
C SER A 118 15.32 8.90 0.68
N HIS A 119 15.92 7.74 0.42
CA HIS A 119 17.36 7.52 0.38
C HIS A 119 17.67 6.56 -0.76
N LYS A 120 18.86 6.68 -1.38
CA LYS A 120 19.26 5.79 -2.46
C LYS A 120 19.38 4.35 -1.93
N PRO A 121 18.63 3.38 -2.49
CA PRO A 121 18.78 1.99 -2.09
C PRO A 121 20.12 1.43 -2.57
N LYS A 122 20.55 0.30 -2.01
CA LYS A 122 21.70 -0.44 -2.56
C LYS A 122 21.28 -1.07 -3.89
N TYR A 123 22.15 -1.07 -4.89
CA TYR A 123 21.84 -1.71 -6.15
C TYR A 123 21.46 -3.19 -5.93
N PHE A 124 20.41 -3.65 -6.61
CA PHE A 124 20.03 -5.06 -6.68
C PHE A 124 19.94 -5.48 -8.16
N ASP A 125 19.09 -4.81 -8.93
CA ASP A 125 19.01 -4.93 -10.38
C ASP A 125 18.63 -3.58 -11.05
N ASP A 126 18.37 -3.60 -12.36
CA ASP A 126 18.02 -2.41 -13.14
C ASP A 126 16.63 -1.82 -12.81
N LEU A 127 15.78 -2.56 -12.10
CA LEU A 127 14.41 -2.17 -11.78
C LEU A 127 14.25 -1.73 -10.33
N VAL A 128 14.92 -2.41 -9.40
CA VAL A 128 14.81 -2.14 -7.96
C VAL A 128 16.17 -2.14 -7.26
N GLY A 129 16.22 -1.45 -6.12
CA GLY A 129 17.33 -1.56 -5.18
C GLY A 129 16.91 -2.27 -3.90
N ARG A 130 17.88 -2.63 -3.05
CA ARG A 130 17.66 -3.25 -1.75
C ARG A 130 17.74 -2.19 -0.64
N ILE A 131 16.77 -2.20 0.25
CA ILE A 131 16.77 -1.35 1.46
C ILE A 131 17.73 -1.97 2.48
N PRO A 132 18.64 -1.17 3.10
CA PRO A 132 19.51 -1.69 4.16
C PRO A 132 18.72 -2.31 5.31
N ASN A 133 19.21 -3.42 5.87
CA ASN A 133 18.45 -4.15 6.89
C ASN A 133 18.08 -3.27 8.10
N LYS A 134 19.03 -2.44 8.58
CA LYS A 134 18.79 -1.44 9.61
C LYS A 134 18.84 -0.05 8.98
N THR A 135 17.69 0.60 8.88
CA THR A 135 17.58 1.97 8.37
C THR A 135 16.34 2.66 8.96
N PRO A 136 16.40 3.97 9.22
CA PRO A 136 15.21 4.73 9.61
C PRO A 136 14.09 4.58 8.57
N TYR A 137 12.84 4.57 9.03
CA TYR A 137 11.65 4.47 8.18
C TYR A 137 11.72 3.28 7.21
N LYS A 138 12.28 2.13 7.61
CA LYS A 138 12.29 0.88 6.83
C LYS A 138 10.88 0.52 6.37
N THR A 139 9.88 0.73 7.23
CA THR A 139 8.44 0.51 6.96
C THR A 139 7.68 1.76 6.56
N SER A 140 8.31 2.70 5.85
CA SER A 140 7.62 3.93 5.45
C SER A 140 6.28 3.66 4.77
N THR A 141 5.27 4.44 5.15
CA THR A 141 3.89 4.33 4.68
C THR A 141 3.61 5.18 3.43
N MET A 142 4.62 5.91 2.93
CA MET A 142 4.62 6.45 1.56
C MET A 142 4.33 5.32 0.55
N PRO A 143 3.90 5.64 -0.70
CA PRO A 143 3.45 4.64 -1.66
C PRO A 143 4.37 3.42 -1.70
N CYS A 144 3.81 2.26 -1.36
CA CYS A 144 4.57 1.04 -1.17
C CYS A 144 3.72 -0.20 -1.45
N ILE A 145 4.38 -1.30 -1.79
CA ILE A 145 3.74 -2.59 -2.00
C ILE A 145 4.23 -3.54 -0.90
N TRP A 146 3.29 -4.08 -0.13
CA TRP A 146 3.55 -5.01 0.95
C TRP A 146 3.14 -6.41 0.57
N LYS A 147 3.94 -7.40 0.97
CA LYS A 147 3.42 -8.75 1.14
C LYS A 147 2.48 -8.76 2.34
N ARG A 148 1.21 -9.09 2.13
CA ARG A 148 0.15 -9.01 3.13
C ARG A 148 0.52 -9.75 4.41
N SER A 149 1.04 -10.97 4.30
CA SER A 149 1.41 -11.78 5.46
C SER A 149 2.55 -11.18 6.27
N THR A 150 3.47 -10.45 5.64
CA THR A 150 4.57 -9.77 6.33
C THR A 150 4.09 -8.48 6.98
N LEU A 151 3.25 -7.68 6.29
CA LEU A 151 2.62 -6.51 6.89
C LEU A 151 1.82 -6.87 8.15
N LYS A 152 1.02 -7.94 8.11
CA LYS A 152 0.28 -8.46 9.27
C LYS A 152 1.17 -8.77 10.47
N LYS A 153 2.38 -9.32 10.24
CA LYS A 153 3.32 -9.67 11.31
C LYS A 153 4.00 -8.44 11.92
N ILE A 154 4.15 -7.36 11.15
CA ILE A 154 4.82 -6.14 11.58
C ILE A 154 3.84 -5.15 12.22
N LEU A 155 2.58 -5.14 11.79
CA LEU A 155 1.54 -4.33 12.43
C LEU A 155 1.37 -4.73 13.90
N ASN A 156 1.27 -3.74 14.77
CA ASN A 156 0.96 -3.93 16.18
C ASN A 156 -0.22 -3.03 16.53
N LYS A 157 -1.18 -3.57 17.28
CA LYS A 157 -2.41 -2.87 17.65
C LYS A 157 -2.13 -1.59 18.43
N ASN A 158 -3.07 -0.65 18.38
CA ASN A 158 -3.02 0.66 19.02
C ASN A 158 -1.88 1.57 18.52
N GLU A 159 -1.37 1.35 17.29
CA GLU A 159 -0.35 2.22 16.69
C GLU A 159 -0.98 3.18 15.69
N SER A 160 -0.54 4.43 15.74
CA SER A 160 -0.73 5.37 14.64
C SER A 160 0.15 4.99 13.44
N ALA A 161 -0.10 5.58 12.27
CA ALA A 161 0.78 5.44 11.11
C ALA A 161 2.24 5.84 11.45
N TRP A 162 2.41 6.94 12.20
CA TRP A 162 3.72 7.42 12.65
C TRP A 162 4.41 6.45 13.60
N ASP A 163 3.65 5.88 14.55
CA ASP A 163 4.17 4.83 15.43
C ASP A 163 4.63 3.62 14.62
N PHE A 164 3.86 3.20 13.62
CA PHE A 164 4.23 2.09 12.76
C PHE A 164 5.48 2.39 11.92
N GLU A 165 5.63 3.58 11.37
CA GLU A 165 6.84 3.95 10.63
C GLU A 165 8.10 3.89 11.50
N ILE A 166 8.01 4.24 12.78
CA ILE A 166 9.16 4.26 13.69
C ILE A 166 9.37 2.91 14.40
N LYS A 167 8.35 2.42 15.10
CA LYS A 167 8.38 1.17 15.89
C LYS A 167 8.30 -0.05 14.97
N GLY A 168 7.47 0.00 13.93
CA GLY A 168 7.38 -1.03 12.91
C GLY A 168 8.69 -1.20 12.13
N SER A 169 9.44 -0.12 11.89
CA SER A 169 10.79 -0.22 11.30
C SER A 169 11.72 -1.10 12.13
N LYS A 170 11.69 -0.96 13.46
CA LYS A 170 12.49 -1.80 14.36
C LYS A 170 12.05 -3.27 14.28
N ARG A 171 10.74 -3.54 14.25
CA ARG A 171 10.21 -4.91 14.07
C ARG A 171 10.57 -5.49 12.70
N ALA A 172 10.61 -4.64 11.67
CA ALA A 172 10.98 -5.04 10.32
C ALA A 172 12.47 -5.41 10.17
N TYR A 173 13.35 -5.13 11.14
CA TYR A 173 14.76 -5.54 11.09
C TYR A 173 14.96 -7.06 11.13
N GLU A 174 13.96 -7.80 11.60
CA GLU A 174 13.93 -9.27 11.60
C GLU A 174 13.49 -9.86 10.24
N PHE A 175 13.19 -9.02 9.26
CA PHE A 175 12.70 -9.42 7.95
C PHE A 175 13.66 -8.96 6.84
N ASP A 176 14.01 -9.90 5.96
CA ASP A 176 14.77 -9.65 4.74
C ASP A 176 13.85 -9.28 3.57
N GLU A 177 14.40 -9.16 2.36
CA GLU A 177 13.64 -8.94 1.13
C GLU A 177 12.82 -7.63 1.12
N PHE A 178 13.44 -6.55 1.63
CA PHE A 178 12.95 -5.18 1.53
C PHE A 178 13.69 -4.45 0.41
N TYR A 179 12.93 -3.83 -0.49
CA TYR A 179 13.40 -3.21 -1.71
C TYR A 179 12.89 -1.77 -1.85
#